data_AF-A0A7J3ANU9-F1
#
_entry.id   AF-A0A7J3ANU9-F1
#
_cell.length_a   1.000
_cell.length_b   1.000
_cell.length_c   1.000
_cell.angle_alpha   90.00
_cell.angle_beta   90.00
_cell.angle_gamma   90.00
#
_symmetry.space_group_name_H-M   'P 1'
#
loop_
_entity.id
_entity.type
_entity.pdbx_description
1 polymer ?
#
loop_
_entity_poly.entity_id
_entity_poly.type
_entity_poly.pdbx_seq_one_letter_code
_entity_poly.pdbx_strand_id
1 'polypeptide(L)'
;MSTKEGIVTLAEVKAILEEEAAQRELSTEQKYALEHAQRFSRLDDKKARKLVSELMKEVEGISEPLAVKIADIMPVDAEDIRMIFSKERSQPQKKDVETILGILEKYR
;
A
#
# COMPACT_ATOMS: atom_id res chain seq x y z
N MET A 1 -17.15 -14.01 -13.24
CA MET A 1 -16.73 -13.40 -11.96
C MET A 1 -16.96 -11.91 -12.07
N SER A 2 -17.56 -11.26 -11.07
CA SER A 2 -17.67 -9.80 -11.07
C SER A 2 -16.27 -9.25 -10.82
N THR A 3 -15.64 -8.69 -11.86
CA THR A 3 -14.35 -8.01 -11.73
C THR A 3 -14.58 -6.73 -10.95
N LYS A 4 -14.15 -6.74 -9.68
CA LYS A 4 -14.21 -5.56 -8.84
C LYS A 4 -12.95 -4.74 -9.11
N GLU A 5 -13.11 -3.58 -9.72
CA GLU A 5 -12.02 -2.64 -9.92
C GLU A 5 -11.64 -2.00 -8.58
N GLY A 6 -10.33 -1.81 -8.35
CA GLY A 6 -9.81 -1.24 -7.12
C GLY A 6 -8.29 -1.07 -7.18
N ILE A 7 -7.76 -0.23 -6.31
CA ILE A 7 -6.32 -0.01 -6.22
C ILE A 7 -5.71 -1.09 -5.33
N VAL A 8 -4.60 -1.67 -5.79
CA VAL A 8 -3.89 -2.75 -5.09
C VAL A 8 -2.51 -2.29 -4.63
N THR A 9 -2.11 -2.81 -3.47
CA THR A 9 -0.76 -2.63 -2.91
C THR A 9 0.26 -3.48 -3.65
N LEU A 10 1.56 -3.16 -3.53
CA LEU A 10 2.64 -4.00 -4.04
C LEU A 10 2.62 -5.41 -3.44
N ALA A 11 2.16 -5.56 -2.20
CA ALA A 11 2.00 -6.86 -1.57
C ALA A 11 0.94 -7.73 -2.27
N GLU A 12 -0.17 -7.13 -2.67
CA GLU A 12 -1.22 -7.84 -3.42
C GLU A 12 -0.79 -8.09 -4.86
N VAL A 13 -0.11 -7.14 -5.51
CA VAL A 13 0.49 -7.35 -6.83
C VAL A 13 1.44 -8.55 -6.81
N LYS A 14 2.28 -8.66 -5.78
CA LYS A 14 3.17 -9.81 -5.59
C LYS A 14 2.37 -11.11 -5.52
N ALA A 15 1.37 -11.18 -4.64
CA ALA A 15 0.55 -12.38 -4.47
C ALA A 15 -0.17 -12.80 -5.77
N ILE A 16 -0.77 -11.83 -6.47
CA ILE A 16 -1.46 -12.06 -7.76
C ILE A 16 -0.48 -12.62 -8.80
N LEU A 17 0.71 -12.03 -8.94
CA LEU A 17 1.68 -12.47 -9.93
C LEU A 17 2.33 -13.82 -9.58
N GLU A 18 2.51 -14.12 -8.29
CA GLU A 18 2.99 -15.43 -7.83
C GLU A 18 1.96 -16.54 -8.10
N GLU A 19 0.67 -16.26 -7.90
CA GLU A 19 -0.42 -17.19 -8.24
C GLU A 19 -0.49 -17.43 -9.75
N GLU A 20 -0.40 -16.37 -10.56
CA GLU A 20 -0.39 -16.48 -12.02
C GLU A 20 0.83 -17.25 -12.54
N ALA A 21 2.01 -17.04 -11.96
CA ALA A 21 3.23 -17.75 -12.33
C ALA A 21 3.15 -19.25 -12.05
N ALA A 22 2.33 -19.68 -11.08
CA ALA A 22 2.09 -21.09 -10.81
C ALA A 22 1.18 -21.76 -11.85
N GLN A 23 0.38 -20.97 -12.57
CA GLN A 23 -0.61 -21.48 -13.53
C GLN A 23 -0.14 -21.35 -14.98
N ARG A 24 0.70 -20.36 -15.29
CA ARG A 24 1.19 -20.09 -16.64
C ARG A 24 2.54 -19.36 -16.63
N GLU A 25 3.16 -19.34 -17.80
CA GLU A 25 4.33 -18.49 -18.03
C GLU A 25 3.91 -17.00 -18.01
N LEU A 26 4.65 -16.20 -17.24
CA LEU A 26 4.49 -14.74 -17.20
C LEU A 26 5.15 -14.08 -18.42
N SER A 27 4.57 -12.98 -18.91
CA SER A 27 5.26 -12.13 -19.90
C SER A 27 6.51 -11.49 -19.29
N THR A 28 7.40 -10.98 -20.12
CA THR A 28 8.61 -10.29 -19.67
C THR A 28 8.29 -9.11 -18.74
N GLU A 29 7.28 -8.32 -19.06
CA GLU A 29 6.84 -7.17 -18.27
C GLU A 29 6.24 -7.62 -16.92
N GLN A 30 5.48 -8.71 -16.92
CA GLN A 30 4.93 -9.30 -15.69
C GLN A 30 6.03 -9.84 -14.78
N LYS A 31 7.09 -10.43 -15.35
CA LYS A 31 8.27 -10.87 -14.59
C LYS A 31 8.98 -9.69 -13.94
N TYR A 32 9.18 -8.59 -14.65
CA TYR A 32 9.77 -7.37 -14.06
C TYR A 32 8.88 -6.78 -12.96
N ALA A 33 7.55 -6.78 -13.16
CA ALA A 33 6.61 -6.34 -12.14
C ALA A 33 6.68 -7.23 -10.88
N LEU A 34 6.77 -8.55 -11.07
CA LEU A 34 6.91 -9.51 -9.97
C LEU A 34 8.24 -9.32 -9.23
N GLU A 35 9.36 -9.17 -9.94
CA GLU A 35 10.68 -8.91 -9.35
C GLU A 35 10.66 -7.62 -8.51
N HIS A 36 10.08 -6.56 -9.04
CA HIS A 36 9.90 -5.31 -8.30
C HIS A 36 9.03 -5.51 -7.06
N ALA A 37 7.87 -6.17 -7.21
CA ALA A 37 6.96 -6.42 -6.09
C ALA A 37 7.62 -7.30 -5.01
N GLN A 38 8.40 -8.31 -5.37
CA GLN A 38 9.16 -9.15 -4.44
C GLN A 38 10.22 -8.35 -3.67
N ARG A 39 10.89 -7.40 -4.34
CA ARG A 39 11.94 -6.58 -3.73
C ARG A 39 11.40 -5.49 -2.80
N PHE A 40 10.26 -4.89 -3.13
CA PHE A 40 9.78 -3.67 -2.47
C PHE A 40 8.52 -3.84 -1.64
N SER A 41 7.78 -4.94 -1.79
CA SER A 41 6.67 -5.28 -0.89
C SER A 41 7.16 -5.40 0.55
N ARG A 42 6.59 -4.59 1.45
CA ARG A 42 6.96 -4.55 2.87
C ARG A 42 6.13 -5.48 3.75
N LEU A 43 5.00 -5.95 3.25
CA LEU A 43 3.99 -6.71 4.00
C LEU A 43 3.50 -7.91 3.17
N ASP A 44 2.82 -8.85 3.81
CA ASP A 44 1.96 -9.79 3.11
C ASP A 44 0.66 -9.11 2.62
N ASP A 45 0.01 -9.70 1.62
CA ASP A 45 -1.20 -9.19 0.97
C ASP A 45 -2.32 -8.89 1.96
N LYS A 46 -2.56 -9.80 2.92
CA LYS A 46 -3.63 -9.68 3.92
C LYS A 46 -3.36 -8.55 4.90
N LYS A 47 -2.13 -8.44 5.41
CA LYS A 47 -1.72 -7.34 6.30
C LYS A 47 -1.77 -6.00 5.57
N ALA A 48 -1.29 -5.93 4.34
CA ALA A 48 -1.32 -4.71 3.54
C ALA A 48 -2.76 -4.23 3.32
N ARG A 49 -3.68 -5.11 2.92
CA ARG A 49 -5.09 -4.73 2.72
C ARG A 49 -5.77 -4.32 4.02
N LYS A 50 -5.43 -4.96 5.14
CA LYS A 50 -5.95 -4.57 6.46
C LYS A 50 -5.43 -3.19 6.88
N LEU A 51 -4.14 -2.91 6.67
CA LEU A 51 -3.53 -1.60 6.91
C LEU A 51 -4.22 -0.50 6.08
N VAL A 52 -4.40 -0.71 4.77
CA VAL A 52 -5.12 0.24 3.90
C VAL A 52 -6.52 0.52 4.45
N SER A 53 -7.25 -0.52 4.84
CA SER A 53 -8.60 -0.38 5.39
C SER A 53 -8.62 0.38 6.72
N GLU A 54 -7.64 0.16 7.59
CA GLU A 54 -7.51 0.86 8.87
C GLU A 54 -7.16 2.34 8.66
N LEU A 55 -6.21 2.65 7.76
CA LEU A 55 -5.87 4.03 7.40
C LEU A 55 -7.09 4.78 6.89
N MET A 56 -7.83 4.21 5.94
CA MET A 56 -9.04 4.82 5.37
C MET A 56 -10.16 5.04 6.38
N LYS A 57 -10.21 4.23 7.43
CA LYS A 57 -11.23 4.33 8.47
C LYS A 57 -10.88 5.37 9.53
N GLU A 58 -9.62 5.40 9.96
CA GLU A 58 -9.19 6.17 11.13
C GLU A 58 -8.63 7.55 10.77
N VAL A 59 -8.24 7.78 9.50
CA VAL A 59 -7.72 9.06 9.01
C VAL A 59 -8.73 9.71 8.09
N GLU A 60 -9.37 10.77 8.57
CA GLU A 60 -10.45 11.44 7.84
C GLU A 60 -9.96 12.01 6.51
N GLY A 61 -10.71 11.74 5.43
CA GLY A 61 -10.44 12.29 4.10
C GLY A 61 -9.26 11.65 3.37
N ILE A 62 -8.62 10.60 3.92
CA ILE A 62 -7.57 9.89 3.20
C ILE A 62 -8.18 9.08 2.04
N SER A 63 -7.60 9.23 0.84
CA SER A 63 -8.04 8.49 -0.34
C SER A 63 -7.46 7.08 -0.37
N GLU A 64 -8.14 6.13 -1.03
CA GLU A 64 -7.59 4.78 -1.24
C GLU A 64 -6.21 4.78 -1.91
N PRO A 65 -5.94 5.55 -2.99
CA PRO A 65 -4.60 5.60 -3.57
C PRO A 65 -3.52 6.04 -2.57
N LEU A 66 -3.84 6.98 -1.70
CA LEU A 66 -2.92 7.50 -0.70
C LEU A 66 -2.67 6.49 0.43
N ALA A 67 -3.72 5.81 0.89
CA ALA A 67 -3.61 4.74 1.86
C ALA A 67 -2.77 3.57 1.32
N VAL A 68 -2.97 3.19 0.05
CA VAL A 68 -2.13 2.21 -0.65
C VAL A 68 -0.69 2.67 -0.72
N LYS A 69 -0.44 3.95 -1.06
CA LYS A 69 0.91 4.51 -1.11
C LYS A 69 1.62 4.45 0.24
N ILE A 70 0.91 4.75 1.33
CA ILE A 70 1.44 4.63 2.69
C ILE A 70 1.76 3.17 3.03
N ALA A 71 0.88 2.22 2.68
CA ALA A 71 1.11 0.80 2.92
C ALA A 71 2.31 0.23 2.11
N ASP A 72 2.53 0.74 0.89
CA ASP A 72 3.68 0.36 0.06
C ASP A 72 5.00 0.92 0.61
N ILE A 73 4.99 2.16 1.09
CA ILE A 73 6.19 2.86 1.56
C ILE A 73 6.56 2.47 2.99
N MET A 74 5.57 2.26 3.86
CA MET A 74 5.73 2.05 5.30
C MET A 74 6.62 3.15 5.94
N PRO A 75 6.20 4.43 5.90
CA PRO A 75 7.01 5.55 6.39
C PRO A 75 7.34 5.41 7.87
N VAL A 76 8.54 5.87 8.26
CA VAL A 76 9.03 5.68 9.63
C VAL A 76 8.83 6.88 10.54
N ASP A 77 8.74 8.07 9.94
CA ASP A 77 8.62 9.32 10.67
C ASP A 77 7.61 10.29 10.02
N ALA A 78 7.43 11.42 10.69
CA ALA A 78 6.49 12.45 10.28
C ALA A 78 6.91 13.18 9.00
N GLU A 79 8.20 13.20 8.67
CA GLU A 79 8.71 13.86 7.47
C GLU A 79 8.41 13.02 6.23
N ASP A 80 8.60 11.70 6.30
CA ASP A 80 8.17 10.76 5.26
C ASP A 80 6.68 10.89 4.96
N ILE A 81 5.84 10.95 6.00
CA ILE A 81 4.39 11.12 5.84
C ILE A 81 4.10 12.46 5.13
N ARG A 82 4.71 13.56 5.57
CA ARG A 82 4.51 14.86 4.88
C ARG A 82 4.99 14.81 3.43
N MET A 83 6.06 14.09 3.13
CA MET A 83 6.55 13.92 1.76
C MET A 83 5.54 13.17 0.89
N ILE A 84 4.91 12.12 1.40
CA ILE A 84 3.86 11.37 0.70
C ILE A 84 2.67 12.27 0.37
N PHE A 85 2.28 13.18 1.28
CA PHE A 85 1.19 14.12 1.08
C PHE A 85 1.57 15.38 0.28
N SER A 86 2.83 15.54 -0.13
CA SER A 86 3.34 16.81 -0.71
C SER A 86 2.62 17.29 -1.99
N LYS A 87 1.93 16.38 -2.70
CA LYS A 87 1.13 16.69 -3.90
C LYS A 87 -0.38 16.58 -3.68
N GLU A 88 -0.81 16.28 -2.47
CA GLU A 88 -2.22 16.22 -2.10
C GLU A 88 -2.80 17.63 -1.90
N ARG A 89 -4.10 17.78 -2.17
CA ARG A 89 -4.80 19.07 -2.01
C ARG A 89 -4.82 19.54 -0.55
N SER A 90 -4.83 18.60 0.38
CA SER A 90 -4.87 18.84 1.82
C SER A 90 -3.66 18.19 2.46
N GLN A 91 -2.96 18.96 3.29
CA GLN A 91 -1.84 18.47 4.08
C GLN A 91 -2.35 17.82 5.38
N PRO A 92 -1.69 16.76 5.87
CA PRO A 92 -2.12 16.07 7.08
C PRO A 92 -1.86 16.96 8.29
N GLN A 93 -2.82 17.03 9.21
CA GLN A 93 -2.61 17.70 10.47
C GLN A 93 -1.71 16.87 11.38
N LYS A 94 -1.16 17.48 12.43
CA LYS A 94 -0.31 16.79 13.42
C LYS A 94 -0.98 15.53 13.98
N LYS A 95 -2.29 15.61 14.29
CA LYS A 95 -3.08 14.47 14.77
C LYS A 95 -3.15 13.33 13.75
N ASP A 96 -3.32 13.66 12.47
CA ASP A 96 -3.39 12.66 11.40
C ASP A 96 -2.05 11.94 11.25
N VAL A 97 -0.94 12.69 11.27
CA VAL A 97 0.41 12.13 11.22
C VAL A 97 0.67 11.19 12.40
N GLU A 98 0.33 11.60 13.61
CA GLU A 98 0.45 10.75 14.82
C GLU A 98 -0.41 9.49 14.72
N THR A 99 -1.62 9.62 14.16
CA THR A 99 -2.54 8.50 13.95
C THR A 99 -1.99 7.51 12.92
N ILE A 100 -1.49 8.02 11.79
CA ILE A 100 -0.86 7.20 10.73
C ILE A 100 0.33 6.43 11.30
N LEU A 101 1.24 7.09 12.02
CA LEU A 101 2.39 6.42 12.63
C LEU A 101 1.95 5.35 13.63
N GLY A 102 0.99 5.66 14.50
CA GLY A 102 0.46 4.72 15.48
C GLY A 102 -0.22 3.50 14.85
N ILE A 103 -0.86 3.67 13.68
CA ILE A 103 -1.39 2.54 12.90
C ILE A 103 -0.23 1.73 12.32
N LEU A 104 0.76 2.37 11.68
CA LEU A 104 1.88 1.69 11.03
C LEU A 104 2.69 0.81 11.99
N GLU A 105 2.90 1.24 13.24
CA GLU A 105 3.59 0.42 14.25
C GLU A 105 2.93 -0.94 14.51
N LYS A 106 1.60 -1.06 14.32
CA LYS A 106 0.88 -2.34 14.50
C LYS A 106 1.18 -3.36 13.39
N TYR A 107 1.73 -2.91 12.26
CA TYR A 107 1.97 -3.72 11.07
C TYR A 107 3.46 -3.95 10.79
N ARG A 108 4.36 -3.40 11.62
CA ARG A 108 5.79 -3.65 11.53
C ARG A 108 6.20 -5.02 12.05
#